data_AF-A0A3Q3DRJ6-F1
#
_entry.id   AF-A0A3Q3DRJ6-F1
#
_cell.length_a   1.000
_cell.length_b   1.000
_cell.length_c   1.000
_cell.angle_alpha   90.00
_cell.angle_beta   90.00
_cell.angle_gamma   90.00
#
_symmetry.space_group_name_H-M   'P 1'
#
loop_
_entity.id
_entity.type
_entity.pdbx_description
1 polymer ?
#
loop_
_entity_poly.entity_id
_entity_poly.type
_entity_poly.pdbx_seq_one_letter_code
_entity_poly.pdbx_strand_id
1 'polypeptide(L)'
;MFDHLSLFRYVLRELIETEKHYVADLGLIVEGYMATMTSKGVPEDMRGKDKIVFGNIHQIFDWHKDYFLGELEKCVAEPERLGQLFIKHERRLHMYVVYCQNKPRSEHIVSEYIETYFEELRHQLGHRLQLNDLLIKPVQRIMKYQLLLKDFLKYYTKAGMDTEELEKAVEVMCFVPKRCNDMMNVGRLQGFEVTQHCHRSKRHGTFWAPSVHFHSHL
;
A
#
# COMPACT_ATOMS: atom_id res chain seq x y z
N MET A 1 -22.11 -33.10 -2.94
CA MET A 1 -22.14 -31.83 -3.71
C MET A 1 -21.30 -30.85 -2.93
N PHE A 2 -20.16 -30.39 -3.45
CA PHE A 2 -19.36 -29.38 -2.76
C PHE A 2 -20.15 -28.08 -2.74
N ASP A 3 -20.42 -27.54 -1.55
CA ASP A 3 -21.18 -26.30 -1.42
C ASP A 3 -20.29 -25.10 -1.80
N HIS A 4 -20.22 -24.79 -3.08
CA HIS A 4 -19.43 -23.67 -3.60
C HIS A 4 -19.92 -22.31 -3.08
N LEU A 5 -21.18 -22.20 -2.62
CA LEU A 5 -21.70 -21.00 -1.95
C LEU A 5 -21.03 -20.77 -0.60
N SER A 6 -20.65 -21.84 0.11
CA SER A 6 -19.89 -21.73 1.36
C SER A 6 -18.45 -21.26 1.15
N LEU A 7 -17.83 -21.58 0.00
CA LEU A 7 -16.41 -21.35 -0.25
C LEU A 7 -16.07 -19.89 -0.55
N PHE A 8 -16.81 -19.20 -1.44
CA PHE A 8 -16.53 -17.77 -1.66
C PHE A 8 -16.84 -16.94 -0.42
N ARG A 9 -17.86 -17.34 0.37
CA ARG A 9 -18.18 -16.71 1.66
C ARG A 9 -17.07 -16.91 2.69
N TYR A 10 -16.39 -18.05 2.66
CA TYR A 10 -15.20 -18.28 3.48
C TYR A 10 -14.07 -17.30 3.10
N VAL A 11 -13.75 -17.18 1.82
CA VAL A 11 -12.71 -16.26 1.33
C VAL A 11 -13.05 -14.81 1.68
N LEU A 12 -14.31 -14.40 1.55
CA LEU A 12 -14.76 -13.06 1.93
C LEU A 12 -14.62 -12.80 3.43
N ARG A 13 -14.97 -13.78 4.28
CA ARG A 13 -14.76 -13.68 5.72
C ARG A 13 -13.27 -13.58 6.06
N GLU A 14 -12.42 -14.37 5.40
CA GLU A 14 -10.96 -14.27 5.57
C GLU A 14 -10.44 -12.88 5.17
N LEU A 15 -10.92 -12.32 4.06
CA LEU A 15 -10.57 -10.97 3.62
C LEU A 15 -10.88 -9.92 4.70
N ILE A 16 -12.09 -9.96 5.25
CA ILE A 16 -12.55 -9.02 6.29
C ILE A 16 -11.80 -9.23 7.60
N GLU A 17 -11.64 -10.47 8.04
CA GLU A 17 -10.96 -10.76 9.30
C GLU A 17 -9.50 -10.33 9.25
N THR A 18 -8.81 -10.64 8.15
CA THR A 18 -7.43 -10.17 7.95
C THR A 18 -7.35 -8.66 7.73
N GLU A 19 -8.43 -8.00 7.29
CA GLU A 19 -8.51 -6.54 7.22
C GLU A 19 -8.57 -5.91 8.61
N LYS A 20 -9.37 -6.48 9.53
CA LYS A 20 -9.44 -6.02 10.92
C LYS A 20 -8.09 -6.09 11.61
N HIS A 21 -7.38 -7.20 11.43
CA HIS A 21 -6.02 -7.36 11.93
C HIS A 21 -5.07 -6.33 11.31
N TYR A 22 -5.16 -6.11 10.00
CA TYR A 22 -4.34 -5.11 9.31
C TYR A 22 -4.58 -3.70 9.85
N VAL A 23 -5.83 -3.28 10.02
CA VAL A 23 -6.18 -1.98 10.60
C VAL A 23 -5.67 -1.86 12.02
N ALA A 24 -5.84 -2.89 12.86
CA ALA A 24 -5.32 -2.91 14.22
C ALA A 24 -3.79 -2.75 14.25
N ASP A 25 -3.08 -3.49 13.40
CA ASP A 25 -1.63 -3.42 13.29
C ASP A 25 -1.14 -2.03 12.82
N LEU A 26 -1.83 -1.39 11.88
CA LEU A 26 -1.54 -0.01 11.49
C LEU A 26 -1.79 0.98 12.64
N GLY A 27 -2.82 0.72 13.45
CA GLY A 27 -3.10 1.48 14.66
C GLY A 27 -1.95 1.46 15.65
N LEU A 28 -1.26 0.32 15.82
CA LEU A 28 -0.06 0.23 16.66
C LEU A 28 1.04 1.22 16.21
N ILE A 29 1.13 1.49 14.90
CA ILE A 29 2.10 2.43 14.33
C ILE A 29 1.64 3.88 14.56
N VAL A 30 0.42 4.21 14.15
CA VAL A 30 -0.08 5.59 14.14
C VAL A 30 -0.44 6.07 15.54
N GLU A 31 -1.21 5.29 16.28
CA GLU A 31 -1.70 5.63 17.62
C GLU A 31 -0.68 5.26 18.71
N GLY A 32 0.26 4.34 18.42
CA GLY A 32 1.33 3.95 19.34
C GLY A 32 2.64 4.70 19.08
N TYR A 33 3.40 4.26 18.07
CA TYR A 33 4.74 4.81 17.80
C TYR A 33 4.71 6.30 17.45
N MET A 34 3.92 6.72 16.45
CA MET A 34 3.90 8.12 16.01
C MET A 34 3.40 9.08 17.10
N ALA A 35 2.35 8.70 17.84
CA ALA A 35 1.83 9.49 18.95
C ALA A 35 2.85 9.61 20.11
N THR A 36 3.56 8.51 20.43
CA THR A 36 4.59 8.51 21.49
C THR A 36 5.79 9.35 21.09
N MET A 37 6.26 9.24 19.84
CA MET A 37 7.35 10.06 19.31
C MET A 37 6.99 11.56 19.29
N THR A 38 5.73 11.88 18.99
CA THR A 38 5.25 13.27 18.99
C THR A 38 5.20 13.86 20.40
N SER A 39 4.81 13.06 21.40
CA SER A 39 4.69 13.52 22.80
C SER A 39 6.02 13.54 23.56
N LYS A 40 6.89 12.55 23.34
CA LYS A 40 8.18 12.41 24.06
C LYS A 40 9.36 13.01 23.32
N GLY A 41 9.20 13.32 22.04
CA GLY A 41 10.27 13.71 21.15
C GLY A 41 11.06 12.52 20.61
N VAL A 42 11.95 12.82 19.67
CA VAL A 42 12.84 11.88 18.98
C VAL A 42 14.30 12.18 19.34
N PRO A 43 15.20 11.19 19.23
CA PRO A 43 16.65 11.42 19.35
C PRO A 43 17.12 12.57 18.45
N GLU A 44 18.13 13.30 18.90
CA GLU A 44 18.58 14.53 18.21
C GLU A 44 19.06 14.25 16.78
N ASP A 45 19.77 13.14 16.59
CA ASP A 45 20.26 12.61 15.31
C ASP A 45 19.16 12.02 14.41
N MET A 46 17.96 11.78 14.97
CA MET A 46 16.77 11.34 14.25
C MET A 46 15.83 12.50 13.89
N ARG A 47 16.08 13.71 14.39
CA ARG A 47 15.18 14.87 14.19
C ARG A 47 14.97 15.17 12.71
N GLY A 48 13.70 15.19 12.28
CA GLY A 48 13.30 15.43 10.89
C GLY A 48 13.33 14.18 9.99
N LYS A 49 13.88 13.05 10.46
CA LYS A 49 13.85 11.75 9.76
C LYS A 49 12.57 10.96 10.04
N ASP A 50 11.82 11.31 11.09
CA ASP A 50 10.55 10.69 11.50
C ASP A 50 9.52 10.63 10.37
N LYS A 51 9.42 11.71 9.56
CA LYS A 51 8.55 11.74 8.38
C LYS A 51 8.93 10.71 7.32
N ILE A 52 10.22 10.41 7.19
CA ILE A 52 10.73 9.41 6.24
C ILE A 52 10.48 8.00 6.79
N VAL A 53 10.60 7.79 8.11
CA VAL A 53 10.31 6.49 8.75
C VAL A 53 8.88 6.05 8.45
N PHE A 54 7.90 6.92 8.67
CA PHE A 54 6.49 6.54 8.54
C PHE A 54 5.89 6.81 7.16
N GLY A 55 6.48 7.71 6.36
CA GLY A 55 5.95 8.10 5.06
C GLY A 55 4.49 8.57 5.16
N ASN A 56 3.64 8.03 4.29
CA ASN A 56 2.20 8.31 4.26
C ASN A 56 1.34 7.25 4.98
N ILE A 57 1.89 6.47 5.93
CA ILE A 57 1.15 5.38 6.57
C ILE A 57 -0.11 5.83 7.33
N HIS A 58 -0.12 7.06 7.87
CA HIS A 58 -1.31 7.65 8.48
C HIS A 58 -2.49 7.75 7.49
N GLN A 59 -2.22 8.15 6.23
CA GLN A 59 -3.26 8.23 5.20
C GLN A 59 -3.82 6.85 4.84
N ILE A 60 -2.94 5.82 4.86
CA ILE A 60 -3.36 4.44 4.66
C ILE A 60 -4.25 4.00 5.82
N PHE A 61 -3.79 4.20 7.06
CA PHE A 61 -4.54 3.84 8.26
C PHE A 61 -5.93 4.49 8.30
N ASP A 62 -6.01 5.81 8.16
CA ASP A 62 -7.27 6.56 8.24
C ASP A 62 -8.27 6.05 7.18
N TRP A 63 -7.81 5.87 5.93
CA TRP A 63 -8.70 5.38 4.88
C TRP A 63 -9.19 3.94 5.14
N HIS A 64 -8.30 3.07 5.63
CA HIS A 64 -8.65 1.69 5.92
C HIS A 64 -9.61 1.59 7.12
N LYS A 65 -9.32 2.32 8.21
CA LYS A 65 -10.11 2.33 9.44
C LYS A 65 -11.48 2.98 9.26
N ASP A 66 -11.52 4.17 8.67
CA ASP A 66 -12.72 5.01 8.67
C ASP A 66 -13.68 4.70 7.51
N TYR A 67 -13.18 4.05 6.45
CA TYR A 67 -13.97 3.78 5.25
C TYR A 67 -13.86 2.34 4.74
N PHE A 68 -12.68 1.88 4.36
CA PHE A 68 -12.55 0.65 3.56
C PHE A 68 -13.00 -0.61 4.30
N LEU A 69 -12.65 -0.75 5.59
CA LEU A 69 -13.08 -1.87 6.41
C LEU A 69 -14.62 -1.94 6.51
N GLY A 70 -15.28 -0.82 6.76
CA GLY A 70 -16.75 -0.78 6.85
C GLY A 70 -17.44 -1.12 5.53
N GLU A 71 -16.85 -0.75 4.39
CA GLU A 71 -17.38 -1.13 3.07
C GLU A 71 -17.16 -2.63 2.77
N LEU A 72 -16.03 -3.20 3.21
CA LEU A 72 -15.78 -4.65 3.11
C LEU A 72 -16.78 -5.45 3.95
N GLU A 73 -17.12 -4.98 5.15
CA GLU A 73 -18.11 -5.65 6.00
C GLU A 73 -19.51 -5.70 5.36
N LYS A 74 -19.90 -4.65 4.62
CA LYS A 74 -21.16 -4.65 3.86
C LYS A 74 -21.21 -5.71 2.76
N CYS A 75 -20.07 -6.09 2.21
CA CYS A 75 -20.00 -7.13 1.17
C CYS A 75 -20.41 -8.52 1.69
N VAL A 76 -20.50 -8.75 3.02
CA VAL A 76 -21.02 -10.01 3.57
C VAL A 76 -22.48 -10.24 3.19
N ALA A 77 -23.28 -9.16 3.21
CA ALA A 77 -24.68 -9.18 2.82
C ALA A 77 -24.82 -9.14 1.29
N GLU A 78 -23.96 -8.37 0.61
CA GLU A 78 -24.00 -8.12 -0.84
C GLU A 78 -22.63 -8.42 -1.50
N PRO A 79 -22.28 -9.70 -1.71
CA PRO A 79 -20.95 -10.11 -2.19
C PRO A 79 -20.59 -9.59 -3.59
N GLU A 80 -21.59 -9.34 -4.43
CA GLU A 80 -21.45 -8.77 -5.78
C GLU A 80 -20.81 -7.37 -5.76
N ARG A 81 -20.98 -6.61 -4.67
CA ARG A 81 -20.41 -5.26 -4.53
C ARG A 81 -18.89 -5.26 -4.36
N LEU A 82 -18.29 -6.40 -4.06
CA LEU A 82 -16.86 -6.51 -3.80
C LEU A 82 -16.03 -6.05 -5.02
N GLY A 83 -16.42 -6.44 -6.23
CA GLY A 83 -15.73 -6.02 -7.45
C GLY A 83 -15.77 -4.50 -7.64
N GLN A 84 -16.97 -3.92 -7.53
CA GLN A 84 -17.18 -2.47 -7.64
C GLN A 84 -16.38 -1.68 -6.61
N LEU A 85 -16.27 -2.19 -5.38
CA LEU A 85 -15.54 -1.54 -4.30
C LEU A 85 -14.07 -1.33 -4.69
N PHE A 86 -13.41 -2.33 -5.23
CA PHE A 86 -12.00 -2.24 -5.65
C PHE A 86 -11.82 -1.34 -6.88
N ILE A 87 -12.70 -1.46 -7.89
CA ILE A 87 -12.64 -0.63 -9.10
C ILE A 87 -12.81 0.85 -8.75
N LYS A 88 -13.83 1.18 -7.96
CA LYS A 88 -14.15 2.56 -7.54
C LYS A 88 -12.95 3.23 -6.85
N HIS A 89 -12.14 2.46 -6.14
CA HIS A 89 -11.04 2.97 -5.31
C HIS A 89 -9.65 2.74 -5.90
N GLU A 90 -9.52 2.37 -7.18
CA GLU A 90 -8.21 2.22 -7.84
C GLU A 90 -7.29 3.44 -7.59
N ARG A 91 -7.83 4.64 -7.77
CA ARG A 91 -7.07 5.89 -7.58
C ARG A 91 -6.61 6.08 -6.13
N ARG A 92 -7.41 5.66 -5.15
CA ARG A 92 -7.05 5.75 -3.72
C ARG A 92 -5.92 4.79 -3.38
N LEU A 93 -5.91 3.59 -3.97
CA LEU A 93 -4.84 2.60 -3.80
C LEU A 93 -3.47 3.09 -4.29
N HIS A 94 -3.39 4.18 -5.05
CA HIS A 94 -2.12 4.82 -5.41
C HIS A 94 -1.29 5.27 -4.20
N MET A 95 -1.90 5.47 -3.02
CA MET A 95 -1.16 5.74 -1.77
C MET A 95 -0.14 4.64 -1.43
N TYR A 96 -0.37 3.40 -1.86
CA TYR A 96 0.58 2.30 -1.68
C TYR A 96 1.81 2.46 -2.57
N VAL A 97 1.70 3.09 -3.75
CA VAL A 97 2.85 3.38 -4.61
C VAL A 97 3.80 4.35 -3.91
N VAL A 98 3.24 5.42 -3.34
CA VAL A 98 3.99 6.42 -2.55
C VAL A 98 4.67 5.76 -1.35
N TYR A 99 3.95 4.89 -0.64
CA TYR A 99 4.49 4.18 0.52
C TYR A 99 5.64 3.25 0.13
N CYS A 100 5.44 2.41 -0.89
CA CYS A 100 6.46 1.47 -1.37
C CYS A 100 7.70 2.20 -1.90
N GLN A 101 7.55 3.32 -2.61
CA GLN A 101 8.68 4.13 -3.06
C GLN A 101 9.52 4.68 -1.89
N ASN A 102 8.86 5.01 -0.77
CA ASN A 102 9.53 5.49 0.43
C ASN A 102 10.17 4.37 1.27
N LYS A 103 9.68 3.12 1.14
CA LYS A 103 10.02 2.00 2.02
C LYS A 103 11.53 1.74 2.17
N PRO A 104 12.37 1.77 1.10
CA PRO A 104 13.82 1.55 1.25
C PRO A 104 14.51 2.61 2.14
N ARG A 105 14.07 3.88 2.06
CA ARG A 105 14.61 4.96 2.90
C ARG A 105 14.18 4.82 4.36
N SER A 106 12.92 4.44 4.56
CA SER A 106 12.39 4.10 5.89
C SER A 106 13.17 2.95 6.51
N GLU A 107 13.41 1.86 5.78
CA GLU A 107 14.18 0.70 6.25
C GLU A 107 15.60 1.06 6.66
N HIS A 108 16.30 1.87 5.86
CA HIS A 108 17.65 2.32 6.18
C HIS A 108 17.68 3.06 7.52
N ILE A 109 16.81 4.06 7.70
CA ILE A 109 16.75 4.82 8.96
C ILE A 109 16.34 3.91 10.12
N VAL A 110 15.30 3.09 9.95
CA VAL A 110 14.82 2.20 11.01
C VAL A 110 15.94 1.25 11.47
N SER A 111 16.76 0.74 10.55
CA SER A 111 17.86 -0.17 10.89
C SER A 111 18.92 0.45 11.81
N GLU A 112 19.12 1.77 11.76
CA GLU A 112 20.07 2.48 12.65
C GLU A 112 19.56 2.56 14.10
N TYR A 113 18.25 2.51 14.30
CA TYR A 113 17.60 2.72 15.60
C TYR A 113 16.77 1.51 16.09
N ILE A 114 16.77 0.40 15.35
CA ILE A 114 15.87 -0.73 15.60
C ILE A 114 16.14 -1.42 16.94
N GLU A 115 17.42 -1.55 17.32
CA GLU A 115 17.85 -2.18 18.58
C GLU A 115 17.98 -1.20 19.74
N THR A 116 17.81 0.11 19.48
CA THR A 116 17.95 1.18 20.48
C THR A 116 16.60 1.86 20.72
N TYR A 117 16.39 3.03 20.13
CA TYR A 117 15.22 3.87 20.37
C TYR A 117 13.89 3.17 20.08
N PHE A 118 13.81 2.40 18.98
CA PHE A 118 12.56 1.71 18.64
C PHE A 118 12.30 0.48 19.50
N GLU A 119 13.35 -0.16 20.03
CA GLU A 119 13.21 -1.28 20.97
C GLU A 119 12.70 -0.79 22.33
N GLU A 120 13.21 0.35 22.82
CA GLU A 120 12.68 1.02 24.02
C GLU A 120 11.20 1.40 23.85
N LEU A 121 10.84 1.99 22.71
CA LEU A 121 9.44 2.31 22.39
C LEU A 121 8.57 1.05 22.31
N ARG A 122 9.07 -0.04 21.70
CA ARG A 122 8.36 -1.33 21.62
C ARG A 122 8.03 -1.85 23.02
N HIS A 123 9.01 -1.86 23.91
CA HIS A 123 8.84 -2.31 25.29
C HIS A 123 7.85 -1.42 26.06
N GLN A 124 7.96 -0.10 25.92
CA GLN A 124 7.05 0.84 26.57
C GLN A 124 5.59 0.67 26.10
N LEU A 125 5.39 0.42 24.81
CA LEU A 125 4.07 0.20 24.21
C LEU A 125 3.54 -1.22 24.46
N GLY A 126 4.37 -2.14 24.99
CA GLY A 126 4.01 -3.54 25.19
C GLY A 126 3.78 -4.31 23.89
N HIS A 127 4.35 -3.84 22.77
CA HIS A 127 4.17 -4.45 21.47
C HIS A 127 5.01 -5.72 21.32
N ARG A 128 4.42 -6.77 20.75
CA ARG A 128 5.15 -8.03 20.46
C ARG A 128 6.03 -7.91 19.21
N LEU A 129 5.52 -7.27 18.18
CA LEU A 129 6.21 -7.09 16.89
C LEU A 129 7.15 -5.88 16.95
N GLN A 130 8.30 -6.00 16.29
CA GLN A 130 9.20 -4.87 16.13
C GLN A 130 8.65 -3.88 15.08
N LEU A 131 9.15 -2.65 15.07
CA LEU A 131 8.64 -1.62 14.18
C LEU A 131 8.80 -1.99 12.69
N ASN A 132 9.91 -2.62 12.31
CA ASN A 132 10.14 -3.10 10.94
C ASN A 132 9.09 -4.14 10.50
N ASP A 133 8.67 -5.04 11.39
CA ASP A 133 7.62 -6.04 11.15
C ASP A 133 6.24 -5.41 10.95
N LEU A 134 6.00 -4.25 11.57
CA LEU A 134 4.79 -3.47 11.39
C LEU A 134 4.82 -2.68 10.07
N LEU A 135 5.95 -2.03 9.76
CA LEU A 135 6.10 -1.19 8.56
C LEU A 135 6.09 -1.99 7.25
N ILE A 136 6.32 -3.31 7.25
CA ILE A 136 6.20 -4.13 6.04
C ILE A 136 4.74 -4.47 5.70
N LYS A 137 3.80 -4.31 6.65
CA LYS A 137 2.40 -4.74 6.49
C LYS A 137 1.67 -4.10 5.30
N PRO A 138 1.81 -2.79 4.99
CA PRO A 138 1.17 -2.23 3.79
C PRO A 138 1.64 -2.87 2.48
N VAL A 139 2.94 -3.19 2.38
CA VAL A 139 3.53 -3.87 1.22
C VAL A 139 2.96 -5.28 1.08
N GLN A 140 2.81 -5.99 2.19
CA GLN A 140 2.21 -7.32 2.21
C GLN A 140 0.72 -7.28 1.86
N ARG A 141 -0.02 -6.30 2.41
CA ARG A 141 -1.48 -6.19 2.23
C ARG A 141 -1.84 -5.93 0.77
N ILE A 142 -1.14 -5.01 0.10
CA ILE A 142 -1.43 -4.69 -1.30
C ILE A 142 -1.20 -5.90 -2.23
N MET A 143 -0.23 -6.76 -1.91
CA MET A 143 0.03 -8.01 -2.63
C MET A 143 -1.02 -9.10 -2.32
N LYS A 144 -1.59 -9.09 -1.12
CA LYS A 144 -2.56 -10.11 -0.68
C LYS A 144 -3.94 -9.91 -1.32
N TYR A 145 -4.37 -8.68 -1.59
CA TYR A 145 -5.68 -8.41 -2.20
C TYR A 145 -5.88 -9.14 -3.52
N GLN A 146 -4.89 -9.15 -4.42
CA GLN A 146 -5.02 -9.87 -5.69
C GLN A 146 -5.15 -11.39 -5.50
N LEU A 147 -4.58 -11.97 -4.44
CA LEU A 147 -4.68 -13.40 -4.17
C LEU A 147 -6.09 -13.73 -3.67
N LEU A 148 -6.59 -12.96 -2.70
CA LEU A 148 -7.93 -13.13 -2.15
C LEU A 148 -9.02 -12.89 -3.20
N LEU A 149 -8.88 -11.89 -4.06
CA LEU A 149 -9.85 -11.64 -5.14
C LEU A 149 -9.83 -12.74 -6.21
N LYS A 150 -8.66 -13.30 -6.53
CA LYS A 150 -8.56 -14.46 -7.44
C LYS A 150 -9.24 -15.69 -6.87
N ASP A 151 -9.04 -15.97 -5.58
CA ASP A 151 -9.70 -17.09 -4.90
C ASP A 151 -11.21 -16.87 -4.80
N PHE A 152 -11.63 -15.64 -4.48
CA PHE A 152 -13.04 -15.27 -4.46
C PHE A 152 -13.68 -15.47 -5.84
N LEU A 153 -13.07 -14.93 -6.91
CA LEU A 153 -13.51 -15.10 -8.30
C LEU A 153 -13.65 -16.57 -8.67
N LYS A 154 -12.64 -17.40 -8.39
CA LYS A 154 -12.66 -18.83 -8.69
C LYS A 154 -13.87 -19.54 -8.09
N TYR A 155 -14.24 -19.26 -6.84
CA TYR A 155 -15.40 -19.89 -6.21
C TYR A 155 -16.72 -19.24 -6.61
N TYR A 156 -16.73 -17.93 -6.87
CA TYR A 156 -17.88 -17.17 -7.32
C TYR A 156 -18.34 -17.61 -8.72
N THR A 157 -17.41 -17.80 -9.66
CA THR A 157 -17.69 -18.37 -10.99
C THR A 157 -18.28 -19.78 -10.89
N LYS A 158 -17.72 -20.63 -10.01
CA LYS A 158 -18.21 -22.01 -9.80
C LYS A 158 -19.62 -22.07 -9.20
N ALA A 159 -20.04 -21.01 -8.51
CA ALA A 159 -21.39 -20.88 -8.00
C ALA A 159 -22.39 -20.35 -9.06
N GLY A 160 -21.95 -20.09 -10.30
CA GLY A 160 -22.79 -19.60 -11.38
C GLY A 160 -23.21 -18.14 -11.26
N MET A 161 -22.46 -17.35 -10.49
CA MET A 161 -22.70 -15.92 -10.31
C MET A 161 -22.06 -15.10 -11.45
N ASP A 162 -22.54 -13.87 -11.65
CA ASP A 162 -21.93 -12.92 -12.60
C ASP A 162 -20.57 -12.43 -12.09
N THR A 163 -19.55 -12.42 -12.98
CA THR A 163 -18.16 -12.16 -12.63
C THR A 163 -17.55 -10.97 -13.34
N GLU A 164 -18.28 -10.25 -14.21
CA GLU A 164 -17.69 -9.21 -15.07
C GLU A 164 -16.96 -8.12 -14.26
N GLU A 165 -17.59 -7.60 -13.21
CA GLU A 165 -16.98 -6.58 -12.35
C GLU A 165 -15.85 -7.14 -11.49
N LEU A 166 -15.94 -8.40 -11.11
CA LEU A 166 -14.94 -9.04 -10.26
C LEU A 166 -13.65 -9.34 -11.05
N GLU A 167 -13.76 -9.70 -12.32
CA GLU A 167 -12.63 -9.87 -13.23
C GLU A 167 -11.86 -8.56 -13.42
N LYS A 168 -12.58 -7.45 -13.66
CA LYS A 168 -12.00 -6.10 -13.72
C LYS A 168 -11.31 -5.70 -12.41
N ALA A 169 -11.91 -6.04 -11.27
CA ALA A 169 -11.30 -5.78 -9.96
C ALA A 169 -9.99 -6.56 -9.75
N VAL A 170 -9.94 -7.83 -10.17
CA VAL A 170 -8.70 -8.64 -10.14
C VAL A 170 -7.63 -8.02 -11.02
N GLU A 171 -7.97 -7.54 -12.21
CA GLU A 171 -7.04 -6.84 -13.10
C GLU A 171 -6.43 -5.61 -12.42
N VAL A 172 -7.28 -4.73 -11.87
CA VAL A 172 -6.85 -3.55 -11.10
C VAL A 172 -5.88 -3.94 -9.99
N MET A 173 -6.21 -4.96 -9.18
CA MET A 173 -5.37 -5.39 -8.07
C MET A 173 -4.10 -6.13 -8.48
N CYS A 174 -4.01 -6.62 -9.72
CA CYS A 174 -2.76 -7.10 -10.30
C CYS A 174 -1.85 -5.95 -10.78
N PHE A 175 -2.40 -4.81 -11.17
CA PHE A 175 -1.62 -3.67 -11.65
C PHE A 175 -1.04 -2.80 -10.53
N VAL A 176 -1.74 -2.62 -9.40
CA VAL A 176 -1.24 -1.77 -8.31
C VAL A 176 0.11 -2.25 -7.77
N PRO A 177 0.32 -3.54 -7.43
CA PRO A 177 1.63 -4.04 -7.00
C PRO A 177 2.73 -3.88 -8.06
N LYS A 178 2.40 -4.02 -9.34
CA LYS A 178 3.35 -3.77 -10.44
C LYS A 178 3.79 -2.31 -10.47
N ARG A 179 2.84 -1.36 -10.35
CA ARG A 179 3.16 0.08 -10.26
C ARG A 179 4.05 0.39 -9.05
N CYS A 180 3.81 -0.26 -7.91
CA CYS A 180 4.69 -0.15 -6.74
C CYS A 180 6.11 -0.61 -7.08
N ASN A 181 6.26 -1.77 -7.72
CA ASN A 181 7.56 -2.32 -8.12
C ASN A 181 8.30 -1.43 -9.12
N ASP A 182 7.60 -0.95 -10.15
CA ASP A 182 8.19 -0.13 -11.21
C ASP A 182 8.70 1.20 -10.64
N MET A 183 7.91 1.86 -9.79
CA MET A 183 8.32 3.13 -9.15
C MET A 183 9.42 2.96 -8.10
N MET A 184 9.49 1.81 -7.42
CA MET A 184 10.63 1.47 -6.56
C MET A 184 11.93 1.35 -7.37
N ASN A 185 11.87 0.80 -8.59
CA ASN A 185 13.03 0.69 -9.47
C ASN A 185 13.43 2.04 -10.09
N VAL A 186 12.46 2.92 -10.39
CA VAL A 186 12.74 4.30 -10.84
C VAL A 186 13.41 5.13 -9.74
N GLY A 187 13.03 4.94 -8.47
CA GLY A 187 13.70 5.58 -7.33
C GLY A 187 15.18 5.22 -7.19
N ARG A 188 15.59 4.03 -7.66
CA ARG A 188 17.00 3.59 -7.70
C ARG A 188 17.81 4.22 -8.84
N LEU A 189 17.15 4.83 -9.83
CA LEU A 189 17.78 5.53 -10.95
C LEU A 189 18.11 6.99 -10.63
N GLN A 190 17.95 7.45 -9.38
CA GLN A 190 18.28 8.83 -9.00
C GLN A 190 19.79 9.06 -8.91
N GLY A 191 20.39 9.19 -10.10
CA GLY A 191 21.58 9.97 -10.43
C GLY A 191 21.34 10.92 -11.61
N PHE A 192 20.08 11.12 -12.04
CA PHE A 192 19.71 12.03 -13.12
C PHE A 192 18.86 13.19 -12.60
N GLU A 193 19.49 14.37 -12.50
CA GLU A 193 18.78 15.64 -12.35
C GLU A 193 18.04 15.95 -13.66
N VAL A 194 16.72 15.88 -13.64
CA VAL A 194 15.91 16.48 -14.72
C VAL A 194 15.70 17.94 -14.37
N THR A 195 16.57 18.81 -14.88
CA THR A 195 16.36 20.26 -14.85
C THR A 195 15.13 20.59 -15.70
N GLN A 196 13.99 20.85 -15.06
CA GLN A 196 12.82 21.41 -15.74
C GLN A 196 13.10 22.87 -16.12
N HIS A 197 13.70 23.11 -17.28
CA HIS A 197 13.58 24.39 -17.97
C HIS A 197 12.29 24.38 -18.79
N CYS A 198 11.20 24.89 -18.19
CA CYS A 198 9.95 25.12 -18.91
C CYS A 198 10.07 26.39 -19.77
N HIS A 199 10.54 26.26 -21.01
CA HIS A 199 10.32 27.31 -22.01
C HIS A 199 9.01 27.05 -22.75
N ARG A 200 8.04 27.92 -22.49
CA ARG A 200 6.74 27.93 -23.18
C ARG A 200 6.90 28.64 -24.52
N SER A 201 6.93 27.90 -25.63
CA SER A 201 6.75 28.48 -26.96
C SER A 201 5.45 27.99 -27.59
N LYS A 202 4.55 28.93 -27.87
CA LYS A 202 3.36 28.72 -28.70
C LYS A 202 3.82 28.71 -30.16
N ARG A 203 3.62 27.60 -30.88
CA ARG A 203 3.00 27.53 -32.22
C ARG A 203 3.15 26.14 -32.86
N HIS A 204 1.97 25.60 -33.20
CA HIS A 204 1.67 24.72 -34.34
C HIS A 204 2.15 23.27 -34.28
N GLY A 205 1.21 22.38 -34.61
CA GLY A 205 1.29 20.94 -34.37
C GLY A 205 2.39 20.24 -35.16
N THR A 206 3.14 19.40 -34.47
CA THR A 206 3.75 18.17 -34.98
C THR A 206 4.21 17.37 -33.77
N PHE A 207 3.87 16.08 -33.77
CA PHE A 207 4.27 15.14 -32.72
C PHE A 207 5.80 14.95 -32.79
N TRP A 208 6.50 15.14 -31.68
CA TRP A 208 7.94 14.83 -31.59
C TRP A 208 8.13 13.65 -30.63
N ALA A 209 8.65 12.54 -31.16
CA ALA A 209 9.19 11.46 -30.35
C ALA A 209 10.51 11.93 -29.70
N PRO A 210 10.84 11.55 -28.45
CA PRO A 210 12.11 11.92 -27.86
C PRO A 210 13.24 11.11 -28.53
N SER A 211 14.09 11.79 -29.30
CA SER A 211 15.40 11.26 -29.71
C SER A 211 16.34 11.26 -28.50
N VAL A 212 16.71 10.08 -28.01
CA VAL A 212 17.76 9.92 -27.00
C VAL A 212 19.11 10.03 -27.73
N HIS A 213 19.88 11.09 -27.46
CA HIS A 213 21.27 11.16 -27.91
C HIS A 213 22.18 10.66 -26.79
N PHE A 214 22.84 9.51 -27.02
CA PHE A 214 23.96 9.05 -26.21
C PHE A 214 25.18 9.91 -26.55
N HIS A 215 25.63 10.73 -25.61
CA HIS A 215 27.00 11.22 -25.60
C HIS A 215 27.81 10.31 -24.68
N SER A 216 28.65 9.46 -25.27
CA SER A 216 29.75 8.81 -24.57
C SER A 216 30.84 9.84 -24.35
N HIS A 217 31.10 10.22 -23.10
CA HIS A 217 32.36 10.85 -22.75
C HIS A 217 33.30 9.78 -22.20
N LEU A 218 34.32 9.50 -23.03
CA LEU A 218 35.64 8.89 -22.79
C LEU A 218 35.77 7.87 -21.65
#